data_AF-A0A3D4H4G8-F1
#
_entry.id   AF-A0A3D4H4G8-F1
#
_cell.length_a   1.000
_cell.length_b   1.000
_cell.length_c   1.000
_cell.angle_alpha   90.00
_cell.angle_beta   90.00
_cell.angle_gamma   90.00
#
_symmetry.space_group_name_H-M   'P 1'
#
loop_
_entity.id
_entity.type
_entity.pdbx_description
1 polymer ?
#
loop_
_entity_poly.entity_id
_entity_poly.type
_entity_poly.pdbx_seq_one_letter_code
_entity_poly.pdbx_strand_id
1 'polypeptide(L)'
;METIEDRAAFIDEALRFSDIIFLTLGSSFAEGVDMLGGKIKAVMVVSPALPEVNPVQQYKREYYKNRNQDGFERAYLQPGIQKVNQALGRLVRAPGQSVKALLQCHRFADTKTRSLLANQYRECNYIFNDDDLNDWLERESQINPPQKI
;
A
#
# COMPACT_ATOMS: atom_id res chain seq x y z
N MET A 1 7.79 -21.55 13.73
CA MET A 1 7.48 -20.13 13.98
C MET A 1 8.69 -19.38 13.46
N GLU A 2 8.55 -18.72 12.31
CA GLU A 2 9.63 -18.00 11.65
C GLU A 2 10.04 -16.81 12.54
N THR A 3 11.33 -16.67 12.84
CA THR A 3 11.80 -15.62 13.77
C THR A 3 11.93 -14.27 13.06
N ILE A 4 12.05 -13.19 13.84
CA ILE A 4 12.32 -11.84 13.29
C ILE A 4 13.67 -11.81 12.54
N GLU A 5 14.64 -12.60 13.01
CA GLU A 5 15.99 -12.70 12.44
C GLU A 5 15.97 -13.40 11.07
N ASP A 6 15.26 -14.52 10.95
CA ASP A 6 15.10 -15.25 9.67
C ASP A 6 14.54 -14.36 8.57
N ARG A 7 13.62 -13.47 8.95
CA ARG A 7 12.97 -12.55 8.03
C ARG A 7 13.84 -11.38 7.62
N ALA A 8 14.61 -10.83 8.55
CA ALA A 8 15.56 -9.78 8.22
C ALA A 8 16.61 -10.30 7.24
N ALA A 9 17.07 -11.54 7.44
CA ALA A 9 17.97 -12.24 6.52
C ALA A 9 17.32 -12.43 5.14
N PHE A 10 16.07 -12.91 5.08
CA PHE A 10 15.34 -13.06 3.81
C PHE A 10 15.26 -11.74 3.04
N ILE A 11 14.91 -10.63 3.69
CA ILE A 11 14.79 -9.33 3.01
C ILE A 11 16.15 -8.83 2.53
N ASP A 12 17.21 -8.99 3.32
CA ASP A 12 18.56 -8.58 2.90
C ASP A 12 19.07 -9.42 1.72
N GLU A 13 18.85 -10.73 1.73
CA GLU A 13 19.18 -11.62 0.63
C GLU A 13 18.37 -11.28 -0.63
N ALA A 14 17.06 -11.11 -0.50
CA ALA A 14 16.19 -10.76 -1.61
C ALA A 14 16.59 -9.40 -2.23
N LEU A 15 16.94 -8.40 -1.43
CA LEU A 15 17.42 -7.10 -1.93
C LEU A 15 18.76 -7.19 -2.67
N ARG A 16 19.56 -8.22 -2.43
CA ARG A 16 20.85 -8.42 -3.11
C ARG A 16 20.71 -9.20 -4.42
N PHE A 17 19.77 -10.14 -4.48
CA PHE A 17 19.74 -11.15 -5.54
C PHE A 17 18.44 -11.20 -6.35
N SER A 18 17.41 -10.41 -5.99
CA SER A 18 16.11 -10.40 -6.66
C SER A 18 15.74 -9.02 -7.17
N ASP A 19 15.16 -8.97 -8.37
CA ASP A 19 14.60 -7.73 -8.94
C ASP A 19 13.22 -7.40 -8.37
N ILE A 20 12.48 -8.43 -7.93
CA ILE A 20 11.11 -8.32 -7.42
C ILE A 20 10.96 -9.11 -6.13
N ILE A 21 10.35 -8.49 -5.12
CA ILE A 21 10.05 -9.10 -3.83
C ILE A 21 8.54 -9.07 -3.62
N PHE A 22 7.95 -10.23 -3.33
CA PHE A 22 6.52 -10.34 -3.01
C PHE A 22 6.32 -10.37 -1.51
N LEU A 23 5.49 -9.46 -1.01
CA LEU A 23 5.10 -9.38 0.40
C LEU A 23 3.58 -9.37 0.53
N THR A 24 3.07 -10.00 1.59
CA THR A 24 1.64 -10.02 1.90
C THR A 24 1.31 -8.96 2.95
N LEU A 25 0.29 -8.15 2.70
CA LEU A 25 -0.20 -7.17 3.68
C LEU A 25 -1.03 -7.87 4.76
N GLY A 26 -0.62 -7.76 6.01
CA GLY A 26 -1.35 -8.28 7.17
C GLY A 26 -0.87 -9.63 7.72
N SER A 27 0.18 -10.21 7.15
CA SER A 27 0.99 -11.23 7.82
C SER A 27 2.06 -10.56 8.70
N SER A 28 2.85 -11.36 9.44
CA SER A 28 4.06 -10.89 10.11
C SER A 28 4.90 -10.01 9.18
N PHE A 29 4.93 -10.31 7.86
CA PHE A 29 5.68 -9.60 6.82
C PHE A 29 5.39 -8.10 6.64
N ALA A 30 4.30 -7.57 7.20
CA ALA A 30 4.01 -6.13 7.20
C ALA A 30 5.09 -5.25 7.89
N GLU A 31 5.79 -5.77 8.90
CA GLU A 31 6.93 -5.06 9.54
C GLU A 31 8.20 -4.94 8.66
N GLY A 32 8.29 -5.71 7.57
CA GLY A 32 9.48 -5.87 6.72
C GLY A 32 9.50 -4.81 5.64
N VAL A 33 8.34 -4.18 5.43
CA VAL A 33 8.19 -2.95 4.66
C VAL A 33 9.10 -1.85 5.20
N ASP A 34 9.34 -1.81 6.53
CA ASP A 34 10.26 -0.85 7.14
C ASP A 34 11.71 -1.05 6.65
N MET A 35 12.09 -2.29 6.34
CA MET A 35 13.44 -2.64 5.89
C MET A 35 13.69 -2.32 4.41
N LEU A 36 12.62 -2.09 3.65
CA LEU A 36 12.69 -1.72 2.22
C LEU A 36 12.94 -0.23 2.00
N GLY A 37 12.73 0.60 3.03
CA GLY A 37 12.81 2.05 2.90
C GLY A 37 14.19 2.52 2.40
N GLY A 38 14.18 3.31 1.32
CA GLY A 38 15.40 3.79 0.65
C GLY A 38 16.21 2.73 -0.10
N LYS A 39 15.75 1.47 -0.15
CA LYS A 39 16.43 0.36 -0.84
C LYS A 39 15.70 -0.11 -2.10
N ILE A 40 14.45 0.31 -2.29
CA ILE A 40 13.64 -0.01 -3.47
C ILE A 40 13.29 1.26 -4.24
N LYS A 41 13.17 1.15 -5.57
CA LYS A 41 12.79 2.27 -6.45
C LYS A 41 11.27 2.41 -6.59
N ALA A 42 10.55 1.29 -6.57
CA ALA A 42 9.11 1.26 -6.78
C ALA A 42 8.45 0.18 -5.92
N VAL A 43 7.16 0.37 -5.63
CA VAL A 43 6.27 -0.60 -4.98
C VAL A 43 4.98 -0.69 -5.77
N MET A 44 4.42 -1.89 -5.89
CA MET A 44 3.10 -2.10 -6.48
C MET A 44 2.15 -2.70 -5.42
N VAL A 45 1.01 -2.04 -5.21
CA VAL A 45 -0.09 -2.57 -4.41
C VAL A 45 -1.12 -3.18 -5.36
N VAL A 46 -1.18 -4.51 -5.35
CA VAL A 46 -2.01 -5.28 -6.28
C VAL A 46 -3.50 -5.11 -6.01
N SER A 47 -3.92 -4.96 -4.74
CA SER A 47 -5.34 -4.79 -4.41
C SER A 47 -5.57 -4.14 -3.04
N PRO A 48 -6.78 -3.61 -2.77
CA PRO A 48 -7.18 -3.26 -1.42
C PRO A 48 -7.03 -4.46 -0.48
N ALA A 49 -6.37 -4.27 0.66
CA ALA A 49 -6.10 -5.32 1.65
C ALA A 49 -7.33 -5.64 2.51
N LEU A 50 -8.47 -5.92 1.87
CA LEU A 50 -9.74 -6.15 2.54
C LEU A 50 -9.61 -7.32 3.54
N PRO A 51 -10.19 -7.20 4.74
CA PRO A 51 -10.32 -8.31 5.68
C PRO A 51 -11.02 -9.51 5.03
N GLU A 52 -10.65 -10.70 5.48
CA GLU A 52 -11.32 -11.94 5.10
C GLU A 52 -12.82 -11.91 5.46
N VAL A 53 -13.64 -12.55 4.63
CA VAL A 53 -15.06 -12.73 4.92
C VAL A 53 -15.22 -13.83 5.98
N ASN A 54 -15.50 -13.40 7.22
CA ASN A 54 -15.72 -14.31 8.34
C ASN A 54 -16.87 -13.79 9.24
N PRO A 55 -17.35 -14.59 10.21
CA PRO A 55 -18.47 -14.20 11.07
C PRO A 55 -18.25 -12.88 11.82
N VAL A 56 -17.00 -12.59 12.23
CA VAL A 56 -16.66 -11.33 12.93
C VAL A 56 -16.85 -10.12 12.01
N GLN A 57 -16.39 -10.20 10.75
CA GLN A 57 -16.57 -9.12 9.79
C GLN A 57 -18.02 -8.99 9.33
N GLN A 58 -18.73 -10.10 9.18
CA GLN A 58 -20.16 -10.09 8.89
C GLN A 58 -20.96 -9.44 10.02
N TYR A 59 -20.66 -9.77 11.28
CA TYR A 59 -21.25 -9.11 12.44
C TYR A 59 -21.00 -7.60 12.44
N LYS A 60 -19.76 -7.17 12.20
CA LYS A 60 -19.43 -5.73 12.07
C LYS A 60 -20.22 -5.06 10.96
N ARG A 61 -20.32 -5.71 9.80
CA ARG A 61 -21.08 -5.20 8.65
C ARG A 61 -22.55 -4.97 9.02
N GLU A 62 -23.22 -5.97 9.61
CA GLU A 62 -24.62 -5.84 10.02
C GLU A 62 -24.79 -4.83 11.16
N TYR A 63 -23.85 -4.77 12.11
CA TYR A 63 -23.85 -3.79 13.21
C TYR A 63 -23.89 -2.33 12.71
N TYR A 64 -23.06 -2.00 11.71
CA TYR A 64 -23.00 -0.66 11.11
C TYR A 64 -24.17 -0.39 10.17
N LYS A 65 -24.60 -1.40 9.41
CA LYS A 65 -25.78 -1.32 8.55
C LYS A 65 -27.05 -1.00 9.36
N ASN A 66 -27.23 -1.63 10.53
CA ASN A 66 -28.36 -1.36 11.44
C ASN A 66 -28.32 0.05 12.06
N ARG A 67 -27.24 0.81 11.86
CA ARG A 67 -27.07 2.21 12.27
C ARG A 67 -27.16 3.18 11.09
N ASN A 68 -27.72 2.75 9.96
CA ASN A 68 -27.81 3.54 8.72
C ASN A 68 -26.45 4.02 8.22
N GLN A 69 -25.38 3.24 8.45
CA GLN A 69 -24.05 3.47 7.88
C GLN A 69 -23.76 2.46 6.77
N ASP A 70 -22.77 2.75 5.93
CA ASP A 70 -22.26 1.78 4.95
C ASP A 70 -21.50 0.66 5.67
N GLY A 71 -22.20 -0.44 5.96
CA GLY A 71 -21.62 -1.58 6.67
C GLY A 71 -20.46 -2.25 5.94
N PHE A 72 -20.45 -2.23 4.60
CA PHE A 72 -19.34 -2.78 3.83
C PHE A 72 -18.10 -1.87 3.95
N GLU A 73 -18.30 -0.56 3.79
CA GLU A 73 -17.23 0.41 3.93
C GLU A 73 -16.56 0.31 5.30
N ARG A 74 -17.37 0.26 6.38
CA ARG A 74 -16.87 0.19 7.76
C ARG A 74 -16.18 -1.12 8.10
N ALA A 75 -16.74 -2.26 7.68
CA ALA A 75 -16.20 -3.57 8.05
C ALA A 75 -15.04 -4.03 7.14
N TYR A 76 -15.00 -3.59 5.89
CA TYR A 76 -14.04 -4.10 4.90
C TYR A 76 -13.16 -3.01 4.29
N LEU A 77 -13.75 -1.95 3.74
CA LEU A 77 -13.00 -0.99 2.93
C LEU A 77 -12.06 -0.11 3.76
N GLN A 78 -12.58 0.54 4.81
CA GLN A 78 -11.78 1.36 5.74
C GLN A 78 -10.59 0.59 6.32
N PRO A 79 -10.76 -0.60 6.94
CA PRO A 79 -9.62 -1.34 7.47
C PRO A 79 -8.65 -1.80 6.36
N GLY A 80 -9.16 -2.15 5.18
CA GLY A 80 -8.31 -2.56 4.07
C GLY A 80 -7.42 -1.44 3.54
N ILE A 81 -7.99 -0.24 3.34
CA ILE A 81 -7.25 0.92 2.85
C ILE A 81 -6.34 1.51 3.93
N GLN A 82 -6.73 1.45 5.21
CA GLN A 82 -5.83 1.80 6.32
C GLN A 82 -4.56 0.94 6.32
N LYS A 83 -4.67 -0.37 6.09
CA LYS A 83 -3.48 -1.24 5.96
C LYS A 83 -2.59 -0.84 4.78
N VAL A 84 -3.17 -0.48 3.63
CA VAL A 84 -2.43 0.00 2.47
C VAL A 84 -1.69 1.30 2.79
N ASN A 85 -2.37 2.30 3.35
CA ASN A 85 -1.77 3.58 3.74
C ASN A 85 -0.63 3.37 4.76
N GLN A 86 -0.81 2.50 5.75
CA GLN A 86 0.22 2.19 6.73
C GLN A 86 1.44 1.55 6.07
N ALA A 87 1.25 0.57 5.18
CA ALA A 87 2.37 -0.04 4.47
C ALA A 87 3.12 0.97 3.60
N LEU A 88 2.42 1.78 2.81
CA LEU A 88 3.07 2.79 1.97
C LEU A 88 3.81 3.85 2.80
N GLY A 89 3.23 4.27 3.93
CA GLY A 89 3.87 5.22 4.86
C GLY A 89 5.11 4.66 5.56
N ARG A 90 5.30 3.34 5.57
CA ARG A 90 6.50 2.68 6.14
C ARG A 90 7.70 2.72 5.20
N LEU A 91 7.50 2.93 3.90
CA LEU A 91 8.56 2.90 2.88
C LEU A 91 9.40 4.19 2.81
N VAL A 92 8.89 5.31 3.31
CA VAL A 92 9.58 6.61 3.27
C VAL A 92 9.56 7.21 4.68
N ARG A 93 10.69 7.10 5.39
CA ARG A 93 10.80 7.49 6.82
C ARG A 93 11.94 8.44 7.12
N ALA A 94 12.87 8.63 6.19
CA ALA A 94 13.97 9.58 6.33
C ALA A 94 13.96 10.62 5.21
N PRO A 95 14.46 11.85 5.47
CA PRO A 95 14.67 12.84 4.42
C PRO A 95 15.50 12.27 3.27
N GLY A 96 15.13 12.62 2.03
CA GLY A 96 15.81 12.14 0.82
C GLY A 96 15.40 10.74 0.36
N GLN A 97 14.60 10.00 1.14
CA GLN A 97 14.01 8.76 0.65
C GLN A 97 12.81 9.06 -0.26
N SER A 98 12.69 8.29 -1.34
CA SER A 98 11.57 8.33 -2.26
C SER A 98 11.28 6.93 -2.80
N VAL A 99 10.01 6.63 -3.03
CA VAL A 99 9.59 5.40 -3.71
C VAL A 99 8.40 5.74 -4.61
N LYS A 100 8.40 5.20 -5.82
CA LYS A 100 7.21 5.28 -6.69
C LYS A 100 6.19 4.23 -6.24
N ALA A 101 4.92 4.61 -6.10
CA ALA A 101 3.85 3.69 -5.73
C ALA A 101 2.86 3.50 -6.88
N LEU A 102 2.66 2.26 -7.31
CA LEU A 102 1.67 1.87 -8.30
C LEU A 102 0.48 1.18 -7.61
N LEU A 103 -0.72 1.73 -7.74
CA LEU A 103 -1.96 1.15 -7.24
C LEU A 103 -2.68 0.43 -8.39
N GLN A 104 -2.41 -0.86 -8.57
CA GLN A 104 -2.77 -1.59 -9.79
C GLN A 104 -4.28 -1.86 -9.94
N CYS A 105 -5.01 -2.03 -8.83
CA CYS A 105 -6.42 -2.39 -8.89
C CYS A 105 -7.32 -1.19 -9.21
N HIS A 106 -8.23 -1.33 -10.20
CA HIS A 106 -9.22 -0.30 -10.54
C HIS A 106 -10.02 0.20 -9.32
N ARG A 107 -10.22 -0.64 -8.31
CA ARG A 107 -10.93 -0.26 -7.08
C ARG A 107 -10.29 0.91 -6.34
N PHE A 108 -9.00 1.17 -6.52
CA PHE A 108 -8.34 2.35 -5.96
C PHE A 108 -8.79 3.66 -6.63
N ALA A 109 -9.30 3.59 -7.86
CA ALA A 109 -9.87 4.72 -8.59
C ALA A 109 -11.32 5.02 -8.16
N ASP A 110 -12.03 4.04 -7.58
CA ASP A 110 -13.41 4.23 -7.11
C ASP A 110 -13.47 5.35 -6.06
N THR A 111 -14.44 6.26 -6.20
CA THR A 111 -14.58 7.44 -5.33
C THR A 111 -14.51 7.09 -3.84
N LYS A 112 -15.19 6.02 -3.40
CA LYS A 112 -15.19 5.58 -1.99
C LYS A 112 -13.78 5.19 -1.55
N THR A 113 -13.13 4.29 -2.27
CA THR A 113 -11.78 3.81 -1.96
C THR A 113 -10.76 4.93 -2.02
N ARG A 114 -10.79 5.74 -3.08
CA ARG A 114 -9.87 6.87 -3.27
C ARG A 114 -9.97 7.87 -2.13
N SER A 115 -11.19 8.14 -1.64
CA SER A 115 -11.39 9.05 -0.51
C SER A 115 -10.73 8.57 0.79
N LEU A 116 -10.49 7.26 0.93
CA LEU A 116 -9.86 6.64 2.09
C LEU A 116 -8.33 6.57 1.99
N LEU A 117 -7.74 6.77 0.80
CA LEU A 117 -6.29 6.87 0.63
C LEU A 117 -5.76 8.12 1.34
N ALA A 118 -4.51 8.07 1.81
CA ALA A 118 -3.83 9.27 2.30
C ALA A 118 -3.70 10.32 1.17
N ASN A 119 -3.69 11.61 1.51
CA ASN A 119 -3.76 12.70 0.54
C ASN A 119 -2.71 12.58 -0.57
N GLN A 120 -1.46 12.24 -0.24
CA GLN A 120 -0.39 12.09 -1.25
C GLN A 120 -0.61 10.95 -2.25
N TYR A 121 -1.52 10.01 -1.98
CA TYR A 121 -1.85 8.90 -2.86
C TYR A 121 -3.17 9.11 -3.62
N ARG A 122 -3.85 10.24 -3.39
CA ARG A 122 -5.10 10.58 -4.11
C ARG A 122 -4.81 11.21 -5.46
N GLU A 123 -3.81 12.07 -5.53
CA GLU A 123 -3.33 12.68 -6.78
C GLU A 123 -2.47 11.65 -7.51
N CYS A 124 -3.03 11.00 -8.53
CA CYS A 124 -2.35 9.92 -9.25
C CYS A 124 -2.47 10.10 -10.77
N ASN A 125 -1.48 9.56 -11.49
CA ASN A 125 -1.56 9.36 -12.92
C ASN A 125 -2.22 8.00 -13.18
N TYR A 126 -3.16 7.96 -14.12
CA TYR A 126 -3.75 6.71 -14.57
C TYR A 126 -2.88 6.10 -15.66
N ILE A 127 -2.62 4.80 -15.55
CA ILE A 127 -1.85 4.00 -16.49
C ILE A 127 -2.82 3.00 -17.12
N PHE A 128 -2.96 3.04 -18.44
CA PHE A 128 -3.89 2.20 -19.18
C PHE A 128 -3.19 1.22 -20.12
N ASN A 129 -1.93 1.47 -20.45
CA ASN A 129 -1.14 0.69 -21.39
C ASN A 129 0.35 0.65 -21.01
N ASP A 130 1.14 -0.07 -21.79
CA ASP A 130 2.58 -0.25 -21.54
C ASP A 130 3.38 1.04 -21.77
N ASP A 131 2.96 1.92 -22.69
CA ASP A 131 3.61 3.21 -22.93
C ASP A 131 3.44 4.13 -21.71
N ASP A 132 2.23 4.22 -21.15
CA ASP A 132 1.95 4.96 -19.92
C ASP A 132 2.80 4.43 -18.75
N LEU A 133 3.00 3.11 -18.69
CA LEU A 133 3.81 2.46 -17.65
C LEU A 133 5.30 2.78 -17.84
N ASN A 134 5.80 2.71 -19.06
CA ASN A 134 7.19 3.05 -19.39
C ASN A 134 7.47 4.52 -19.08
N ASP A 135 6.59 5.42 -19.49
CA ASP A 135 6.65 6.85 -19.15
C ASP A 135 6.69 7.05 -17.63
N TRP A 136 5.83 6.34 -16.89
CA TRP A 136 5.81 6.41 -15.43
C TRP A 136 7.10 5.86 -14.80
N LEU A 137 7.71 4.82 -15.37
CA LEU A 137 8.98 4.25 -14.92
C LEU A 137 10.16 5.19 -15.17
N GLU A 138 10.20 5.85 -16.32
CA GLU A 138 11.29 6.73 -16.74
C GLU A 138 11.23 8.12 -16.11
N ARG A 139 10.03 8.62 -15.75
CA ARG A 139 9.89 9.90 -15.07
C ARG A 139 10.65 9.90 -13.75
N GLU A 140 11.77 10.61 -13.66
CA GLU A 140 12.40 10.88 -12.37
C GLU A 140 11.37 11.46 -11.40
N SER A 141 11.37 10.98 -10.16
CA SER A 141 10.42 11.45 -9.15
C SER A 141 10.66 12.95 -8.94
N GLN A 142 9.87 13.82 -9.58
CA GLN A 142 9.84 15.25 -9.31
C GLN A 142 9.24 15.46 -7.92
N ILE A 143 10.03 15.19 -6.89
CA ILE A 143 9.71 15.63 -5.54
C ILE A 143 10.34 17.00 -5.41
N ASN A 144 9.52 18.05 -5.61
CA ASN A 144 9.84 19.34 -5.03
C ASN A 144 10.03 19.10 -3.52
N PRO A 145 11.20 19.43 -2.93
CA PRO A 145 11.34 19.40 -1.49
C PRO A 145 10.23 20.29 -0.89
N PRO A 146 9.69 19.94 0.31
CA PRO A 146 8.71 20.81 0.96
C PRO A 146 9.31 22.21 1.05
N GLN A 147 8.74 23.16 0.33
CA GLN A 147 9.10 24.56 0.49
C GLN A 147 8.76 24.92 1.94
N LYS A 148 9.80 25.21 2.73
CA LYS A 148 9.62 25.78 4.07
C LYS A 148 8.83 27.08 3.89
N ILE A 149 7.71 27.16 4.61
CA ILE A 149 6.97 28.42 4.85
C ILE A 149 7.87 29.36 5.65
#